data_AF-A0AAF1AF16-F1
#
_entry.id   AF-A0AAF1AF16-F1
#
_cell.length_a   1.000
_cell.length_b   1.000
_cell.length_c   1.000
_cell.angle_alpha   90.00
_cell.angle_beta   90.00
_cell.angle_gamma   90.00
#
_symmetry.space_group_name_H-M   'P 1'
#
loop_
_entity.id
_entity.type
_entity.pdbx_description
1 polymer ?
#
loop_
_entity_poly.entity_id
_entity_poly.type
_entity_poly.pdbx_seq_one_letter_code
_entity_poly.pdbx_strand_id
1 'polypeptide(L)'
;MNELGDFEFLVAIIIWYEILHAVNIVSKFLQSKDMLVDVAIEKIKGLVSFFEDYRETGFNDALNSAKELATERMKRFFDENLDSSSSAPLSAEEKFRVDYFLNIVDQALSSLNRRFEEYKNYENIFGFLFTYKKFKSLDDKSLKNSCVQIENALKNDELSDIDGNDLYMELKLLRDFLPADIVGATNVLKYLKDLIVSPMGLLLIEFY
;
A
#
# COMPACT_ATOMS: atom_id res chain seq x y z
N MET A 1 38.20 8.74 -18.96
CA MET A 1 36.85 8.56 -18.42
C MET A 1 36.43 7.15 -18.77
N ASN A 2 36.01 6.35 -17.78
CA ASN A 2 35.59 4.97 -18.04
C ASN A 2 34.16 5.02 -18.61
N GLU A 3 34.03 4.92 -19.94
CA GLU A 3 32.73 4.87 -20.66
C GLU A 3 31.76 3.83 -20.06
N LEU A 4 32.32 2.77 -19.45
CA LEU A 4 31.55 1.74 -18.73
C LEU A 4 30.79 2.29 -17.51
N GLY A 5 31.40 3.19 -16.74
CA GLY A 5 30.79 3.79 -15.54
C GLY A 5 29.69 4.79 -15.88
N ASP A 6 29.79 5.46 -17.03
CA ASP A 6 28.77 6.40 -17.50
C ASP A 6 27.50 5.67 -18.00
N PHE A 7 27.65 4.48 -18.60
CA PHE A 7 26.53 3.66 -19.06
C PHE A 7 25.81 2.95 -17.89
N GLU A 8 26.54 2.34 -16.95
CA GLU A 8 25.96 1.75 -15.74
C GLU A 8 25.19 2.80 -14.91
N PHE A 9 25.72 4.03 -14.84
CA PHE A 9 25.05 5.15 -14.18
C PHE A 9 23.73 5.55 -14.88
N LEU A 10 23.71 5.60 -16.21
CA LEU A 10 22.49 5.90 -16.96
C LEU A 10 21.41 4.82 -16.75
N VAL A 11 21.79 3.54 -16.82
CA VAL A 11 20.89 2.41 -16.57
C VAL A 11 20.36 2.47 -15.14
N ALA A 12 21.21 2.74 -14.15
CA ALA A 12 20.81 2.92 -12.76
C ALA A 12 19.78 4.04 -12.58
N ILE A 13 19.94 5.19 -13.24
CA ILE A 13 18.97 6.30 -13.17
C ILE A 13 17.61 5.87 -13.71
N ILE A 14 17.58 5.15 -14.84
CA ILE A 14 16.34 4.68 -15.46
C ILE A 14 15.63 3.71 -14.50
N ILE A 15 16.36 2.75 -13.94
CA ILE A 15 15.83 1.80 -12.95
C ILE A 15 15.22 2.54 -11.76
N TRP A 16 15.94 3.50 -11.18
CA TRP A 16 15.43 4.29 -10.06
C TRP A 16 14.19 5.11 -10.42
N TYR A 17 14.17 5.70 -11.61
CA TYR A 17 13.02 6.45 -12.08
C TYR A 17 11.76 5.57 -12.16
N GLU A 18 11.86 4.39 -12.77
CA GLU A 18 10.73 3.46 -12.94
C GLU A 18 10.20 2.97 -11.59
N ILE A 19 11.10 2.55 -10.70
CA ILE A 19 10.78 2.13 -9.32
C ILE A 19 10.08 3.26 -8.56
N LEU A 20 10.69 4.44 -8.50
CA LEU A 20 10.15 5.57 -7.73
C LEU A 20 8.84 6.07 -8.31
N HIS A 21 8.67 6.04 -9.62
CA HIS A 21 7.45 6.45 -10.28
C HIS A 21 6.27 5.55 -9.90
N ALA A 22 6.45 4.23 -10.02
CA ALA A 22 5.43 3.25 -9.65
C ALA A 22 5.04 3.36 -8.17
N VAL A 23 6.03 3.46 -7.27
CA VAL A 23 5.81 3.63 -5.83
C VAL A 23 5.09 4.96 -5.53
N ASN A 24 5.46 6.05 -6.19
CA ASN A 24 4.86 7.37 -5.96
C ASN A 24 3.38 7.41 -6.33
N ILE A 25 2.98 6.75 -7.42
CA ILE A 25 1.57 6.66 -7.82
C ILE A 25 0.75 6.03 -6.69
N VAL A 26 1.17 4.86 -6.22
CA VAL A 26 0.46 4.13 -5.16
C VAL A 26 0.50 4.89 -3.84
N SER A 27 1.65 5.49 -3.50
CA SER A 27 1.80 6.32 -2.30
C SER A 27 0.82 7.49 -2.26
N LYS A 28 0.60 8.17 -3.40
CA LYS A 28 -0.40 9.24 -3.51
C LYS A 28 -1.81 8.73 -3.30
N PHE A 29 -2.15 7.55 -3.84
CA PHE A 29 -3.45 6.94 -3.56
C PHE A 29 -3.60 6.70 -2.06
N LEU A 30 -2.65 5.99 -1.43
CA LEU A 30 -2.68 5.62 -0.01
C LEU A 30 -2.80 6.82 0.95
N GLN A 31 -2.34 8.00 0.54
CA GLN A 31 -2.44 9.24 1.31
C GLN A 31 -3.74 10.02 1.09
N SER A 32 -4.68 9.51 0.28
CA SER A 32 -5.98 10.15 0.10
C SER A 32 -6.81 10.15 1.38
N LYS A 33 -7.56 11.23 1.60
CA LYS A 33 -8.36 11.45 2.83
C LYS A 33 -9.45 10.40 3.02
N ASP A 34 -9.97 9.89 1.91
CA ASP A 34 -11.07 8.92 1.88
C ASP A 34 -10.55 7.49 1.58
N MET A 35 -9.27 7.22 1.87
CA MET A 35 -8.68 5.90 1.64
C MET A 35 -9.38 4.82 2.46
N LEU A 36 -9.79 3.75 1.77
CA LEU A 36 -10.35 2.55 2.40
C LEU A 36 -9.30 1.43 2.40
N VAL A 37 -9.31 0.62 3.46
CA VAL A 37 -8.30 -0.44 3.66
C VAL A 37 -8.34 -1.47 2.54
N ASP A 38 -9.52 -1.86 2.06
CA ASP A 38 -9.70 -2.80 0.96
C ASP A 38 -9.13 -2.25 -0.36
N VAL A 39 -9.35 -0.96 -0.64
CA VAL A 39 -8.76 -0.27 -1.79
C VAL A 39 -7.23 -0.18 -1.64
N ALA A 40 -6.71 0.09 -0.43
CA ALA A 40 -5.28 0.12 -0.17
C ALA A 40 -4.62 -1.24 -0.45
N ILE A 41 -5.24 -2.34 0.00
CA ILE A 41 -4.81 -3.72 -0.29
C ILE A 41 -4.75 -3.96 -1.79
N GLU A 42 -5.77 -3.57 -2.55
CA GLU A 42 -5.77 -3.70 -4.01
C GLU A 42 -4.60 -2.94 -4.66
N LYS A 43 -4.34 -1.69 -4.25
CA LYS A 43 -3.25 -0.87 -4.80
C LYS A 43 -1.87 -1.42 -4.45
N ILE A 44 -1.67 -1.90 -3.23
CA ILE A 44 -0.41 -2.54 -2.82
C ILE A 44 -0.20 -3.84 -3.60
N LYS A 45 -1.26 -4.66 -3.78
CA LYS A 45 -1.19 -5.88 -4.59
C LYS A 45 -0.78 -5.59 -6.04
N GLY A 46 -1.37 -4.57 -6.65
CA GLY A 46 -0.98 -4.13 -7.99
C GLY A 46 0.48 -3.69 -8.08
N LEU A 47 0.99 -3.02 -7.03
CA LEU A 47 2.40 -2.64 -6.95
C LEU A 47 3.31 -3.87 -6.83
N VAL A 48 2.94 -4.85 -6.02
CA VAL A 48 3.68 -6.12 -5.91
C VAL A 48 3.78 -6.80 -7.27
N SER A 49 2.66 -6.94 -7.99
CA SER A 49 2.66 -7.54 -9.32
C SER A 49 3.52 -6.76 -10.32
N PHE A 50 3.51 -5.43 -10.27
CA PHE A 50 4.45 -4.62 -11.06
C PHE A 50 5.91 -4.99 -10.78
N PHE A 51 6.31 -5.11 -9.51
CA PHE A 51 7.69 -5.47 -9.17
C PHE A 51 8.04 -6.92 -9.52
N GLU A 52 7.08 -7.85 -9.46
CA GLU A 52 7.27 -9.24 -9.92
C GLU A 52 7.57 -9.27 -11.43
N ASP A 53 6.80 -8.57 -12.24
CA ASP A 53 7.03 -8.46 -13.68
C ASP A 53 8.32 -7.69 -14.00
N TYR A 54 8.56 -6.60 -13.26
CA TYR A 54 9.74 -5.76 -13.42
C TYR A 54 11.02 -6.52 -13.10
N ARG A 55 11.01 -7.41 -12.10
CA ARG A 55 12.16 -8.28 -11.78
C ARG A 55 12.63 -9.13 -12.97
N GLU A 56 11.70 -9.60 -13.78
CA GLU A 56 11.99 -10.49 -14.90
C GLU A 56 12.38 -9.73 -16.18
N THR A 57 11.76 -8.56 -16.42
CA THR A 57 11.88 -7.83 -17.70
C THR A 57 12.58 -6.48 -17.59
N GLY A 58 12.48 -5.82 -16.44
CA GLY A 58 12.88 -4.43 -16.22
C GLY A 58 14.36 -4.14 -16.45
N PHE A 59 15.24 -5.12 -16.24
CA PHE A 59 16.66 -4.94 -16.54
C PHE A 59 16.92 -4.73 -18.04
N ASN A 60 16.30 -5.56 -18.88
CA ASN A 60 16.46 -5.47 -20.32
C ASN A 60 15.78 -4.20 -20.86
N ASP A 61 14.63 -3.84 -20.31
CA ASP A 61 13.90 -2.62 -20.67
C ASP A 61 14.71 -1.36 -20.32
N ALA A 62 15.32 -1.33 -19.15
CA ALA A 62 16.21 -0.23 -18.73
C ALA A 62 17.46 -0.16 -19.60
N LEU A 63 18.06 -1.29 -19.98
CA LEU A 63 19.20 -1.33 -20.90
C LEU A 63 18.84 -0.78 -22.29
N ASN A 64 17.68 -1.16 -22.83
CA ASN A 64 17.21 -0.68 -24.12
C ASN A 64 16.95 0.83 -24.08
N SER A 65 16.29 1.30 -23.02
CA SER A 65 16.04 2.72 -22.77
C SER A 65 17.35 3.52 -22.64
N ALA A 66 18.36 2.98 -21.95
CA ALA A 66 19.67 3.60 -21.84
C ALA A 66 20.38 3.71 -23.20
N LYS A 67 20.32 2.66 -24.02
CA LYS A 67 20.89 2.65 -25.37
C LYS A 67 20.22 3.70 -26.26
N GLU A 68 18.89 3.79 -26.23
CA GLU A 68 18.14 4.81 -26.98
C GLU A 68 18.54 6.23 -26.56
N LEU A 69 18.57 6.52 -25.26
CA LEU A 69 18.97 7.82 -24.73
C LEU A 69 20.43 8.17 -25.04
N ALA A 70 21.34 7.20 -25.00
CA ALA A 70 22.74 7.38 -25.38
C ALA A 70 22.86 7.75 -26.86
N THR A 71 22.14 7.05 -27.75
CA THR A 71 22.14 7.35 -29.19
C THR A 71 21.52 8.71 -29.51
N GLU A 72 20.46 9.12 -28.79
CA GLU A 72 19.88 10.45 -28.93
C GLU A 72 20.83 11.57 -28.50
N ARG A 73 21.56 11.39 -27.38
CA ARG A 73 22.59 12.34 -26.96
C ARG A 73 23.68 12.43 -28.02
N MET A 74 24.16 11.31 -28.54
CA MET A 74 25.19 11.29 -29.58
C MET A 74 24.75 12.02 -30.86
N LYS A 75 23.48 11.84 -31.30
CA LYS A 75 22.90 12.59 -32.44
C LYS A 75 22.76 14.09 -32.19
N ARG A 76 22.53 14.53 -30.95
CA ARG A 76 22.46 15.96 -30.61
C ARG A 76 23.85 16.61 -30.49
N PHE A 77 24.90 15.80 -30.29
CA PHE A 77 26.28 16.28 -30.13
C PHE A 77 27.15 16.16 -31.39
N PHE A 78 26.81 15.31 -32.37
CA PHE A 78 27.64 15.07 -33.56
C PHE A 78 26.83 15.06 -34.88
N ASP A 79 27.02 16.15 -35.65
CA ASP A 79 26.80 16.24 -37.10
C ASP A 79 28.06 15.81 -37.89
N GLU A 80 29.04 15.17 -37.24
CA GLU A 80 30.21 14.61 -37.92
C GLU A 80 30.57 13.22 -37.35
N ASN A 81 30.82 12.30 -38.30
CA ASN A 81 31.12 10.88 -38.17
C ASN A 81 31.98 10.46 -36.96
N LEU A 82 31.67 9.29 -36.37
CA LEU A 82 32.63 8.20 -36.15
C LEU A 82 31.96 6.91 -35.63
N ASP A 83 32.62 5.80 -35.96
CA ASP A 83 32.19 4.40 -35.88
C ASP A 83 31.84 3.89 -34.48
N SER A 84 30.86 2.99 -34.50
CA SER A 84 30.23 2.29 -33.37
C SER A 84 31.10 1.22 -32.72
N SER A 85 30.92 1.08 -31.41
CA SER A 85 30.56 -0.16 -30.68
C SER A 85 31.40 -0.40 -29.43
N SER A 86 31.01 0.20 -28.31
CA SER A 86 31.48 -0.16 -26.97
C SER A 86 30.39 -0.95 -26.25
N SER A 87 30.20 -2.23 -26.61
CA SER A 87 29.43 -3.14 -25.75
C SER A 87 30.34 -3.55 -24.59
N ALA A 88 29.90 -3.28 -23.36
CA ALA A 88 30.47 -3.90 -22.17
C ALA A 88 30.56 -5.43 -22.37
N PRO A 89 31.59 -6.12 -21.84
CA PRO A 89 31.60 -7.57 -21.86
C PRO A 89 30.37 -8.09 -21.11
N LEU A 90 29.68 -9.09 -21.67
CA LEU A 90 28.46 -9.71 -21.10
C LEU A 90 28.59 -10.05 -19.60
N SER A 91 29.80 -10.29 -19.10
CA SER A 91 30.08 -10.54 -17.68
C SER A 91 29.91 -9.32 -16.77
N ALA A 92 30.17 -8.10 -17.25
CA ALA A 92 29.97 -6.87 -16.47
C ALA A 92 28.48 -6.52 -16.37
N GLU A 93 27.74 -6.70 -17.47
CA GLU A 93 26.29 -6.52 -17.51
C GLU A 93 25.57 -7.49 -16.59
N GLU A 94 25.89 -8.79 -16.66
CA GLU A 94 25.28 -9.78 -15.77
C GLU A 94 25.67 -9.55 -14.31
N LYS A 95 26.91 -9.11 -14.05
CA LYS A 95 27.31 -8.72 -12.69
C LYS A 95 26.50 -7.53 -12.19
N PHE A 96 26.30 -6.49 -12.99
CA PHE A 96 25.46 -5.34 -12.62
C PHE A 96 24.00 -5.76 -12.42
N ARG A 97 23.47 -6.66 -13.26
CA ARG A 97 22.14 -7.23 -13.09
C ARG A 97 21.98 -7.91 -11.74
N VAL A 98 22.89 -8.80 -11.39
CA VAL A 98 22.81 -9.60 -10.15
C VAL A 98 23.14 -8.76 -8.92
N ASP A 99 24.26 -8.04 -8.92
CA ASP A 99 24.78 -7.34 -7.75
C ASP A 99 24.03 -6.03 -7.45
N TYR A 100 23.35 -5.45 -8.45
CA TYR A 100 22.63 -4.18 -8.29
C TYR A 100 21.13 -4.31 -8.52
N PHE A 101 20.72 -4.65 -9.74
CA PHE A 101 19.31 -4.61 -10.14
C PHE A 101 18.46 -5.59 -9.33
N LEU A 102 18.83 -6.88 -9.31
CA LEU A 102 18.08 -7.90 -8.58
C LEU A 102 18.06 -7.61 -7.08
N ASN A 103 19.18 -7.16 -6.50
CA ASN A 103 19.24 -6.80 -5.08
C ASN A 103 18.24 -5.69 -4.70
N ILE A 104 18.14 -4.62 -5.49
CA ILE A 104 17.21 -3.52 -5.22
C ILE A 104 15.76 -3.96 -5.41
N VAL A 105 15.46 -4.69 -6.48
CA VAL A 105 14.10 -5.16 -6.79
C VAL A 105 13.63 -6.18 -5.75
N ASP A 106 14.48 -7.13 -5.35
CA ASP A 106 14.14 -8.13 -4.33
C ASP A 106 13.94 -7.49 -2.95
N GLN A 107 14.72 -6.45 -2.62
CA GLN A 107 14.51 -5.69 -1.39
C GLN A 107 13.18 -4.91 -1.42
N ALA A 108 12.83 -4.30 -2.56
CA ALA A 108 11.56 -3.62 -2.73
C ALA A 108 10.38 -4.61 -2.61
N LEU A 109 10.46 -5.77 -3.26
CA LEU A 109 9.48 -6.84 -3.18
C LEU A 109 9.29 -7.33 -1.74
N SER A 110 10.38 -7.62 -1.03
CA SER A 110 10.32 -8.07 0.36
C SER A 110 9.62 -7.03 1.26
N SER A 111 9.99 -5.76 1.11
CA SER A 111 9.38 -4.65 1.87
C SER A 111 7.89 -4.48 1.55
N LEU A 112 7.51 -4.55 0.27
CA LEU A 112 6.12 -4.42 -0.17
C LEU A 112 5.27 -5.61 0.26
N ASN A 113 5.78 -6.83 0.16
CA ASN A 113 5.09 -8.02 0.62
C ASN A 113 4.85 -7.98 2.14
N ARG A 114 5.85 -7.57 2.92
CA ARG A 114 5.65 -7.36 4.36
C ARG A 114 4.52 -6.37 4.63
N ARG A 115 4.54 -5.22 3.95
CA ARG A 115 3.49 -4.20 4.09
C ARG A 115 2.14 -4.74 3.65
N PHE A 116 2.08 -5.53 2.59
CA PHE A 116 0.85 -6.13 2.11
C PHE A 116 0.23 -7.07 3.14
N GLU A 117 1.02 -7.92 3.79
CA GLU A 117 0.54 -8.78 4.88
C GLU A 117 0.09 -7.97 6.10
N GLU A 118 0.79 -6.89 6.46
CA GLU A 118 0.36 -5.99 7.54
C GLU A 118 -1.02 -5.38 7.26
N TYR A 119 -1.28 -4.93 6.03
CA TYR A 119 -2.60 -4.40 5.65
C TYR A 119 -3.69 -5.47 5.68
N LYS A 120 -3.41 -6.71 5.26
CA LYS A 120 -4.37 -7.81 5.39
C LYS A 120 -4.68 -8.14 6.84
N ASN A 121 -3.67 -8.17 7.71
CA ASN A 121 -3.87 -8.39 9.13
C ASN A 121 -4.73 -7.27 9.73
N TYR A 122 -4.48 -6.02 9.34
CA TYR A 122 -5.29 -4.88 9.74
C TYR A 122 -6.75 -5.00 9.26
N GLU A 123 -6.97 -5.38 8.00
CA GLU A 123 -8.32 -5.61 7.45
C GLU A 123 -9.05 -6.74 8.16
N ASN A 124 -8.33 -7.82 8.50
CA ASN A 124 -8.90 -8.94 9.23
C ASN A 124 -9.34 -8.58 10.66
N ILE A 125 -8.62 -7.67 11.33
CA ILE A 125 -8.93 -7.27 12.72
C ILE A 125 -9.96 -6.13 12.74
N PHE A 126 -9.76 -5.09 11.94
CA PHE A 126 -10.54 -3.84 12.01
C PHE A 126 -11.45 -3.61 10.80
N GLY A 127 -11.32 -4.37 9.73
CA GLY A 127 -11.98 -4.10 8.44
C GLY A 127 -13.51 -4.06 8.51
N PHE A 128 -14.12 -4.76 9.47
CA PHE A 128 -15.55 -4.70 9.69
C PHE A 128 -16.03 -3.31 10.12
N LEU A 129 -15.21 -2.53 10.83
CA LEU A 129 -15.53 -1.16 11.27
C LEU A 129 -15.49 -0.16 10.10
N PHE A 130 -14.60 -0.37 9.13
CA PHE A 130 -14.37 0.57 8.03
C PHE A 130 -15.39 0.46 6.90
N THR A 131 -16.08 -0.67 6.80
CA THR A 131 -17.09 -0.87 5.75
C THR A 131 -18.47 -0.95 6.37
N TYR A 132 -19.26 0.13 6.24
CA TYR A 132 -20.64 0.20 6.73
C TYR A 132 -21.48 -1.03 6.35
N LYS A 133 -21.36 -1.48 5.10
CA LYS A 133 -22.04 -2.69 4.61
C LYS A 133 -21.60 -3.95 5.35
N LYS A 134 -20.29 -4.15 5.57
CA LYS A 134 -19.77 -5.29 6.34
C LYS A 134 -20.30 -5.22 7.77
N PHE A 135 -20.14 -4.09 8.45
CA PHE A 135 -20.62 -3.86 9.81
C PHE A 135 -22.10 -4.20 9.99
N LYS A 136 -22.97 -3.65 9.14
CA LYS A 136 -24.43 -3.89 9.19
C LYS A 136 -24.83 -5.32 8.89
N SER A 137 -24.05 -6.03 8.07
CA SER A 137 -24.34 -7.41 7.67
C SER A 137 -23.92 -8.46 8.69
N LEU A 138 -23.09 -8.11 9.69
CA LEU A 138 -22.66 -9.05 10.71
C LEU A 138 -23.84 -9.44 11.61
N ASP A 139 -24.01 -10.74 11.83
CA ASP A 139 -24.86 -11.25 12.90
C ASP A 139 -24.21 -11.00 14.27
N ASP A 140 -25.01 -11.12 15.35
CA ASP A 140 -24.58 -10.86 16.72
C ASP A 140 -23.35 -11.68 17.15
N LYS A 141 -23.27 -12.94 16.73
CA LYS A 141 -22.15 -13.81 17.09
C LYS A 141 -20.89 -13.38 16.35
N SER A 142 -21.00 -13.10 15.06
CA SER A 142 -19.86 -12.61 14.27
C SER A 142 -19.37 -11.26 14.77
N LEU A 143 -20.27 -10.32 15.09
CA LEU A 143 -19.91 -9.02 15.66
C LEU A 143 -19.18 -9.17 17.00
N LYS A 144 -19.69 -10.01 17.90
CA LYS A 144 -19.04 -10.27 19.20
C LYS A 144 -17.64 -10.85 19.03
N ASN A 145 -17.48 -11.83 18.12
CA ASN A 145 -16.18 -12.42 17.83
C ASN A 145 -15.18 -11.39 17.31
N SER A 146 -15.61 -10.49 16.43
CA SER A 146 -14.76 -9.40 15.93
C SER A 146 -14.33 -8.44 17.04
N CYS A 147 -15.20 -8.14 18.01
CA CYS A 147 -14.85 -7.28 19.15
C CYS A 147 -13.83 -7.95 20.08
N VAL A 148 -14.01 -9.24 20.38
CA VAL A 148 -13.04 -10.04 21.15
C VAL A 148 -11.71 -10.16 20.39
N GLN A 149 -11.74 -10.23 19.07
CA GLN A 149 -10.52 -10.23 18.26
C GLN A 149 -9.77 -8.89 18.36
N ILE A 150 -10.47 -7.75 18.39
CA ILE A 150 -9.86 -6.44 18.63
C ILE A 150 -9.20 -6.40 20.01
N GLU A 151 -9.92 -6.80 21.06
CA GLU A 151 -9.37 -6.88 22.42
C GLU A 151 -8.07 -7.70 22.42
N ASN A 152 -8.09 -8.92 21.88
CA ASN A 152 -6.91 -9.78 21.83
C ASN A 152 -5.76 -9.18 21.00
N ALA A 153 -6.08 -8.49 19.90
CA ALA A 153 -5.08 -7.88 19.04
C ALA A 153 -4.42 -6.64 19.66
N LEU A 154 -5.11 -5.95 20.56
CA LEU A 154 -4.63 -4.75 21.24
C LEU A 154 -4.15 -5.02 22.67
N LYS A 155 -4.35 -6.23 23.17
CA LYS A 155 -3.88 -6.66 24.49
C LYS A 155 -2.35 -6.63 24.56
N ASN A 156 -1.82 -6.03 25.62
CA ASN A 156 -0.40 -6.09 25.96
C ASN A 156 -0.25 -6.83 27.30
N ASP A 157 0.38 -8.00 27.26
CA ASP A 157 0.43 -8.97 28.37
C ASP A 157 -0.99 -9.33 28.88
N GLU A 158 -1.34 -8.92 30.09
CA GLU A 158 -2.65 -9.14 30.71
C GLU A 158 -3.56 -7.90 30.70
N LEU A 159 -3.08 -6.79 30.14
CA LEU A 159 -3.81 -5.52 30.12
C LEU A 159 -4.39 -5.27 28.74
N SER A 160 -5.68 -4.95 28.70
CA SER A 160 -6.36 -4.43 27.52
C SER A 160 -7.07 -3.14 27.87
N ASP A 161 -6.92 -2.12 27.03
CA ASP A 161 -7.67 -0.87 27.15
C ASP A 161 -9.12 -1.02 26.70
N ILE A 162 -9.44 -2.11 25.99
CA ILE A 162 -10.76 -2.38 25.41
C ILE A 162 -11.27 -3.73 25.93
N ASP A 163 -12.45 -3.74 26.53
CA ASP A 163 -13.21 -4.96 26.81
C ASP A 163 -14.04 -5.33 25.57
N GLY A 164 -13.83 -6.52 25.01
CA GLY A 164 -14.49 -6.95 23.79
C GLY A 164 -15.99 -7.17 23.95
N ASN A 165 -16.48 -7.46 25.16
CA ASN A 165 -17.91 -7.61 25.42
C ASN A 165 -18.61 -6.26 25.54
N ASP A 166 -18.00 -5.28 26.21
CA ASP A 166 -18.51 -3.92 26.30
C ASP A 166 -18.53 -3.26 24.91
N LEU A 167 -17.44 -3.37 24.15
CA LEU A 167 -17.37 -2.90 22.76
C LEU A 167 -18.46 -3.55 21.90
N TYR A 168 -18.71 -4.85 22.05
CA TYR A 168 -19.79 -5.53 21.33
C TYR A 168 -21.16 -4.94 21.65
N MET A 169 -21.45 -4.65 22.92
CA MET A 169 -22.74 -4.09 23.32
C MET A 169 -22.94 -2.68 22.75
N GLU A 170 -21.91 -1.83 22.82
CA GLU A 170 -21.92 -0.48 22.22
C GLU A 170 -22.11 -0.54 20.69
N LEU A 171 -21.36 -1.39 20.01
CA LEU A 171 -21.45 -1.54 18.56
C LEU A 171 -22.76 -2.18 18.13
N LYS A 172 -23.34 -3.08 18.92
CA LYS A 172 -24.67 -3.64 18.64
C LYS A 172 -25.73 -2.56 18.69
N LEU A 173 -25.75 -1.75 19.76
CA LEU A 173 -26.65 -0.61 19.87
C LEU A 173 -26.45 0.33 18.69
N LEU A 174 -25.21 0.70 18.38
CA LEU A 174 -24.89 1.55 17.23
C LEU A 174 -25.44 0.96 15.93
N ARG A 175 -25.22 -0.33 15.68
CA ARG A 175 -25.72 -1.05 14.51
C ARG A 175 -27.24 -1.02 14.44
N ASP A 176 -27.95 -1.10 15.57
CA ASP A 176 -29.41 -1.10 15.59
C ASP A 176 -30.00 0.31 15.38
N PHE A 177 -29.31 1.36 15.86
CA PHE A 177 -29.75 2.75 15.73
C PHE A 177 -29.24 3.47 14.48
N LEU A 178 -28.25 2.93 13.75
CA LEU A 178 -27.70 3.64 12.59
C LEU A 178 -28.70 3.66 11.42
N PRO A 179 -29.03 4.82 10.84
CA PRO A 179 -29.88 4.91 9.66
C PRO A 179 -29.26 4.21 8.44
N ALA A 180 -30.12 3.68 7.56
CA ALA A 180 -29.70 2.88 6.39
C ALA A 180 -28.89 3.69 5.36
N ASP A 181 -29.13 5.00 5.29
CA ASP A 181 -28.60 5.97 4.34
C ASP A 181 -27.24 6.56 4.75
N ILE A 182 -26.78 6.31 5.97
CA ILE A 182 -25.45 6.76 6.42
C ILE A 182 -24.37 5.88 5.81
N VAL A 183 -23.51 6.48 5.00
CA VAL A 183 -22.37 5.82 4.37
C VAL A 183 -21.08 6.53 4.75
N GLY A 184 -20.06 5.76 5.13
CA GLY A 184 -18.73 6.26 5.45
C GLY A 184 -18.54 6.62 6.92
N ALA A 185 -17.32 6.39 7.42
CA ALA A 185 -16.98 6.56 8.84
C ALA A 185 -17.21 7.99 9.36
N THR A 186 -16.95 9.01 8.54
CA THR A 186 -17.16 10.42 8.90
C THR A 186 -18.63 10.76 9.17
N ASN A 187 -19.55 10.21 8.37
CA ASN A 187 -20.98 10.41 8.56
C ASN A 187 -21.49 9.63 9.78
N VAL A 188 -20.95 8.43 10.04
CA VAL A 188 -21.22 7.67 11.27
C VAL A 188 -20.81 8.47 12.50
N LEU A 189 -19.59 9.04 12.51
CA LEU A 189 -19.10 9.85 13.62
C LEU A 189 -19.92 11.12 13.82
N LYS A 190 -20.35 11.77 12.73
CA LYS A 190 -21.24 12.93 12.80
C LYS A 190 -22.60 12.55 13.42
N TYR A 191 -23.17 11.42 13.00
CA TYR A 191 -24.41 10.92 13.58
C TYR A 191 -24.29 10.60 15.07
N LEU A 192 -23.21 9.93 15.48
CA LEU A 192 -22.90 9.66 16.88
C LEU A 192 -22.81 10.96 17.69
N LYS A 193 -22.11 11.96 17.16
CA LYS A 193 -22.01 13.28 17.80
C LYS A 193 -23.39 13.92 17.99
N ASP A 194 -24.23 13.90 16.96
CA ASP A 194 -25.57 14.48 17.00
C ASP A 194 -26.49 13.69 17.95
N LEU A 195 -26.32 12.37 18.05
CA LEU A 195 -27.06 11.49 18.96
C LEU A 195 -26.70 11.78 20.43
N ILE A 196 -25.42 11.89 20.75
CA ILE A 196 -24.93 12.18 22.12
C ILE A 196 -25.39 13.56 22.61
N VAL A 197 -25.48 14.53 21.71
CA VAL A 197 -25.91 15.91 22.03
C VAL A 197 -27.45 16.05 22.07
N SER A 198 -28.19 15.04 21.59
CA SER A 198 -29.65 15.02 21.60
C SER A 198 -30.23 14.67 22.98
N PRO A 199 -31.43 15.15 23.35
CA PRO A 199 -32.15 14.71 24.55
C PRO A 199 -32.32 13.18 24.65
N MET A 200 -32.35 12.49 23.51
CA MET A 200 -32.44 11.03 23.45
C MET A 200 -31.11 10.34 23.80
N GLY A 201 -29.96 10.99 23.54
CA GLY A 201 -28.64 10.50 23.94
C GLY A 201 -28.41 10.57 25.45
N LEU A 202 -28.93 11.60 26.11
CA LEU A 202 -28.89 11.73 27.57
C LEU A 202 -29.65 10.58 28.27
N LEU A 203 -30.79 10.15 27.70
CA LEU A 203 -31.54 9.01 28.23
C LEU A 203 -30.79 7.68 28.08
N LEU A 204 -30.05 7.48 26.98
CA LEU A 204 -29.28 6.25 26.75
C LEU A 204 -28.06 6.13 27.67
N ILE A 205 -27.46 7.25 28.09
CA ILE A 205 -26.34 7.29 29.05
C ILE A 205 -26.81 6.95 30.47
N GLU A 206 -28.06 7.25 30.83
CA GLU A 206 -28.62 6.92 32.16
C GLU A 206 -28.99 5.43 32.34
N PHE A 207 -28.98 4.63 31.25
CA PHE A 207 -29.23 3.18 31.30
C PHE A 207 -27.95 2.33 31.28
N TYR A 208 -26.77 2.96 31.34
CA TYR A 208 -25.47 2.30 31.48
C TYR A 208 -24.85 2.58 32.86
#